data_AF-M1EG24-F1
#
_entry.id   AF-M1EG24-F1
#
_cell.length_a   1.000
_cell.length_b   1.000
_cell.length_c   1.000
_cell.angle_alpha   90.00
_cell.angle_beta   90.00
_cell.angle_gamma   90.00
#
_symmetry.space_group_name_H-M   'P 1'
#
loop_
_entity.id
_entity.type
_entity.pdbx_description
1 polymer ?
#
loop_
_entity_poly.entity_id
_entity_poly.type
_entity_poly.pdbx_seq_one_letter_code
_entity_poly.pdbx_strand_id
1 'polypeptide(L)'
;LEASRDNYLIMPSGNLQIVNASQEDEGMYKCAAYNPVTQEVKTSGSSDRLRVRRSTAEAARIIYPPEAQTIIVTKGQSLILECVA
;
A
#
# COMPACT_ATOMS: atom_id res chain seq x y z
N LEU A 1 4.14 -15.92 -2.39
CA LEU A 1 3.16 -14.81 -2.39
C LEU A 1 3.49 -13.99 -1.16
N GLU A 2 4.05 -12.80 -1.31
CA GLU A 2 4.48 -12.00 -0.16
C GLU A 2 3.28 -11.72 0.72
N ALA A 3 3.34 -12.23 1.95
CA ALA A 3 2.33 -12.03 2.96
C ALA A 3 2.61 -10.71 3.68
N SER A 4 1.55 -10.06 4.13
CA SER A 4 1.68 -9.03 5.15
C SER A 4 2.51 -9.57 6.32
N ARG A 5 3.50 -8.80 6.75
CA ARG A 5 4.44 -9.19 7.79
C ARG A 5 4.64 -8.02 8.72
N ASP A 6 4.45 -8.25 10.02
CA ASP A 6 4.66 -7.24 11.07
C ASP A 6 3.90 -5.93 10.76
N ASN A 7 4.61 -4.82 10.51
CA ASN A 7 4.04 -3.51 10.17
C ASN A 7 3.78 -3.29 8.67
N TYR A 8 4.12 -4.26 7.81
CA TYR A 8 3.93 -4.19 6.36
C TYR A 8 2.65 -4.90 5.94
N LEU A 9 1.72 -4.16 5.34
CA LEU A 9 0.46 -4.67 4.81
C LEU A 9 0.45 -4.48 3.29
N ILE A 10 0.24 -5.55 2.53
CA ILE A 10 -0.08 -5.44 1.10
C ILE A 10 -1.60 -5.32 0.99
N MET A 11 -2.07 -4.17 0.56
CA MET A 11 -3.48 -3.86 0.40
C MET A 11 -4.10 -4.68 -0.75
N PRO A 12 -5.42 -4.90 -0.76
CA PRO A 12 -6.10 -5.55 -1.88
C PRO A 12 -5.86 -4.87 -3.23
N SER A 13 -5.62 -3.55 -3.24
CA SER A 13 -5.19 -2.79 -4.42
C SER A 13 -3.79 -3.13 -4.94
N GLY A 14 -2.98 -3.83 -4.15
CA GLY A 14 -1.55 -4.07 -4.41
C GLY A 14 -0.63 -3.00 -3.82
N ASN A 15 -1.16 -1.97 -3.15
CA ASN A 15 -0.36 -0.96 -2.47
C ASN A 15 0.33 -1.53 -1.23
N LEU A 16 1.54 -1.04 -0.92
CA LEU A 16 2.22 -1.31 0.35
C LEU A 16 1.84 -0.25 1.37
N GLN A 17 1.27 -0.66 2.50
CA GLN A 17 1.02 0.18 3.67
C GLN A 17 1.98 -0.20 4.79
N ILE A 18 2.69 0.79 5.34
CA ILE A 18 3.63 0.62 6.46
C ILE A 18 3.02 1.30 7.68
N VAL A 19 2.60 0.50 8.65
CA VAL A 19 1.95 0.96 9.87
C VAL A 19 3.00 1.49 10.85
N ASN A 20 2.75 2.65 11.47
CA ASN A 20 3.68 3.29 12.41
C ASN A 20 5.11 3.42 11.85
N ALA A 21 5.23 3.91 10.61
CA ALA A 21 6.51 4.06 9.93
C ALA A 21 7.54 4.83 10.77
N SER A 22 8.74 4.29 10.83
CA SER A 22 9.87 4.78 11.60
C SER A 22 11.07 5.05 10.69
N GLN A 23 12.15 5.59 11.25
CA GLN A 23 13.36 5.87 10.49
C GLN A 23 14.07 4.59 9.98
N GLU A 24 13.77 3.44 10.59
CA GLU A 24 14.27 2.12 10.17
C GLU A 24 13.60 1.63 8.89
N ASP A 25 12.42 2.15 8.56
CA ASP A 25 11.68 1.80 7.35
C ASP A 25 12.16 2.60 6.11
N GLU A 26 13.05 3.58 6.27
CA GLU A 26 13.58 4.35 5.13
C GLU A 26 14.38 3.45 4.17
N GLY A 27 14.13 3.61 2.87
CA GLY A 27 14.80 2.76 1.89
C GLY A 27 14.17 2.81 0.50
N MET A 28 14.74 2.00 -0.39
CA MET A 28 14.22 1.81 -1.74
C MET A 28 13.22 0.65 -1.73
N TYR A 29 12.03 0.89 -2.25
CA TYR A 29 10.98 -0.09 -2.41
C TYR A 29 10.72 -0.34 -3.90
N LYS A 30 10.36 -1.58 -4.22
CA LYS A 30 9.98 -2.02 -5.57
C LYS A 30 8.75 -2.91 -5.46
N CYS A 31 7.87 -2.84 -6.45
CA CYS A 31 6.79 -3.82 -6.58
C CYS A 31 7.26 -5.04 -7.39
N ALA A 32 6.67 -6.19 -7.11
CA ALA A 32 6.81 -7.40 -7.90
C ALA A 32 5.43 -8.01 -8.15
N ALA A 33 5.23 -8.55 -9.35
CA ALA A 33 4.00 -9.21 -9.75
C ALA A 33 4.26 -10.68 -10.04
N TYR A 34 3.40 -11.55 -9.51
CA TYR A 34 3.40 -12.98 -9.79
C TYR A 34 2.31 -13.32 -10.79
N ASN A 35 2.68 -14.01 -11.88
CA ASN A 35 1.73 -14.56 -12.82
C ASN A 35 1.50 -16.05 -12.50
N PRO A 36 0.31 -16.45 -11.99
CA PRO A 36 0.04 -17.83 -11.61
C PRO A 36 -0.01 -18.82 -12.79
N VAL A 37 -0.20 -18.33 -14.02
CA VAL A 37 -0.26 -19.18 -15.23
C VAL A 37 1.14 -19.56 -15.69
N THR A 38 2.04 -18.59 -15.79
CA THR A 38 3.43 -18.83 -16.21
C THR A 38 4.35 -19.22 -15.05
N GLN A 39 3.87 -19.05 -13.81
CA GLN A 39 4.65 -19.20 -12.57
C GLN A 39 5.84 -18.23 -12.45
N GLU A 40 5.86 -17.17 -13.25
CA GLU A 40 6.93 -16.17 -13.22
C GLU A 40 6.63 -15.05 -12.22
N VAL A 41 7.68 -14.55 -11.58
CA VAL A 41 7.67 -13.30 -10.83
C VAL A 41 8.50 -12.26 -11.59
N LYS A 42 7.94 -11.07 -11.82
CA LYS A 42 8.66 -9.94 -12.39
C LYS A 42 8.66 -8.77 -11.42
N THR A 43 9.85 -8.28 -11.10
CA THR A 43 10.05 -7.07 -10.30
C THR A 43 10.04 -5.86 -11.23
N SER A 44 9.44 -4.76 -10.77
CA SER A 44 9.47 -3.50 -11.53
C SER A 44 10.89 -3.01 -11.75
N GLY A 45 11.12 -2.44 -12.94
CA GLY A 45 12.33 -1.70 -13.25
C GLY A 45 12.42 -0.37 -12.49
N SER A 46 11.26 0.19 -12.09
CA SER A 46 11.20 1.40 -11.24
C SER A 46 11.37 1.05 -9.77
N SER A 47 11.94 2.00 -9.02
CA SER A 47 12.04 1.95 -7.56
C SER A 47 11.77 3.32 -6.97
N ASP A 48 10.99 3.33 -5.91
CA ASP A 48 10.65 4.55 -5.17
C ASP A 48 11.36 4.55 -3.82
N ARG A 49 11.71 5.75 -3.32
CA ARG A 49 12.40 5.89 -2.04
C ARG A 49 11.45 6.43 -0.98
N LEU A 50 11.26 5.65 0.08
CA LEU A 50 10.58 6.12 1.29
C LEU A 50 11.54 6.97 2.12
N ARG A 51 11.05 8.13 2.56
CA ARG A 51 11.71 9.01 3.53
C ARG A 51 10.73 9.32 4.64
N VAL A 52 11.13 9.10 5.89
CA VAL A 52 10.29 9.28 7.06
C VAL A 52 10.70 10.57 7.75
N ARG A 53 9.77 11.53 7.77
CA ARG A 53 9.96 12.83 8.40
C ARG A 53 9.10 12.92 9.65
N ARG A 54 9.56 13.70 10.63
CA ARG A 54 8.70 14.06 11.76
C ARG A 54 7.53 14.89 11.24
N SER A 55 6.35 14.58 11.74
CA SER A 55 5.13 15.32 11.40
C SER A 55 5.29 16.80 11.78
N THR A 56 5.02 17.65 10.80
CA THR A 56 4.75 19.09 10.98
C THR A 56 3.29 19.25 11.37
N ALA A 57 2.97 20.27 12.18
CA ALA A 57 1.63 20.52 12.72
C ALA A 57 0.63 21.08 11.66
N GLU A 58 0.66 20.52 10.46
CA GLU A 58 -0.23 20.87 9.35
C GLU A 58 -1.46 19.96 9.36
N ALA A 59 -2.61 20.51 8.96
CA ALA A 59 -3.82 19.71 8.84
C ALA A 59 -3.69 18.70 7.69
N ALA A 60 -3.98 17.43 7.98
CA ALA A 60 -3.99 16.36 6.99
C ALA A 60 -5.03 16.64 5.89
N ARG A 61 -4.73 16.23 4.65
CA ARG A 61 -5.59 16.44 3.47
C ARG A 61 -5.75 15.13 2.74
N ILE A 62 -6.98 14.65 2.67
CA ILE A 62 -7.30 13.42 1.93
C ILE A 62 -6.88 13.57 0.47
N ILE A 63 -5.92 12.76 0.04
CA ILE A 63 -5.43 12.66 -1.35
C ILE A 63 -5.96 11.40 -2.05
N TYR A 64 -6.44 10.42 -1.28
CA TYR A 64 -7.07 9.21 -1.80
C TYR A 64 -8.26 8.80 -0.91
N PRO A 65 -9.42 8.44 -1.49
CA PRO A 65 -9.71 8.52 -2.92
C PRO A 65 -9.85 9.99 -3.38
N PRO A 66 -9.45 10.33 -4.60
CA PRO A 66 -9.50 11.71 -5.09
C PRO A 66 -10.94 12.22 -5.23
N GLU A 67 -11.90 11.31 -5.36
CA GLU A 67 -13.33 11.59 -5.50
C GLU A 67 -14.14 10.55 -4.71
N ALA A 68 -15.41 10.86 -4.42
CA ALA A 68 -16.30 9.93 -3.73
C ALA A 68 -16.58 8.69 -4.59
N GLN A 69 -16.46 7.50 -3.98
CA GLN A 69 -16.67 6.23 -4.66
C GLN A 69 -17.91 5.51 -4.14
N THR A 70 -18.67 4.89 -5.05
CA THR A 70 -19.76 3.95 -4.70
C THR A 70 -19.25 2.52 -4.90
N ILE A 71 -19.24 1.73 -3.83
CA ILE A 71 -18.72 0.36 -3.84
C ILE A 71 -19.85 -0.63 -3.58
N ILE A 72 -19.92 -1.69 -4.38
CA ILE A 72 -20.89 -2.78 -4.25
C ILE A 72 -20.16 -4.00 -3.68
N VAL A 73 -20.67 -4.55 -2.58
CA VAL A 73 -20.10 -5.73 -1.93
C VAL A 73 -21.17 -6.80 -1.71
N THR A 74 -20.77 -8.06 -1.88
CA THR A 74 -21.65 -9.20 -1.61
C THR A 74 -21.76 -9.42 -0.11
N LYS A 75 -22.98 -9.68 0.39
CA LYS A 75 -23.22 -9.97 1.80
C LYS A 75 -22.33 -11.12 2.28
N GLY A 76 -21.61 -10.90 3.38
CA GLY A 76 -20.68 -11.88 3.98
C GLY A 76 -19.24 -11.80 3.46
N GLN A 77 -18.95 -10.97 2.47
CA GLN A 77 -17.57 -10.66 2.07
C GLN A 77 -16.99 -9.55 2.94
N SER A 78 -15.68 -9.63 3.21
CA SER A 78 -14.93 -8.55 3.85
C SER A 78 -14.60 -7.45 2.84
N LEU A 79 -14.70 -6.19 3.26
CA LEU A 79 -14.34 -5.02 2.47
C LEU A 79 -13.33 -4.17 3.23
N ILE A 80 -12.30 -3.70 2.53
CA ILE A 80 -11.33 -2.73 3.02
C ILE A 80 -11.50 -1.47 2.19
N LEU A 81 -11.66 -0.33 2.87
CA LEU A 81 -11.71 1.00 2.25
C LEU A 81 -10.37 1.68 2.48
N GLU A 82 -9.66 1.97 1.40
CA GLU A 82 -8.33 2.60 1.48
C GLU A 82 -8.48 4.13 1.51
N CYS A 83 -7.73 4.80 2.39
CA CYS A 83 -7.74 6.25 2.53
C CYS A 83 -6.33 6.74 2.85
N VAL A 84 -5.92 7.86 2.24
CA VAL A 84 -4.62 8.51 2.47
C VAL A 84 -4.83 10.00 2.63
N ALA A 85 -4.20 10.61 3.64
CA ALA A 85 -4.35 12.02 4.02
C ALA A 85 -3.00 12.72 4.27
#